data_AF-A0A520HKI5-F1
#
_entry.id   AF-A0A520HKI5-F1
#
_cell.length_a   1.000
_cell.length_b   1.000
_cell.length_c   1.000
_cell.angle_alpha   90.00
_cell.angle_beta   90.00
_cell.angle_gamma   90.00
#
_symmetry.space_group_name_H-M   'P 1'
#
loop_
_entity.id
_entity.type
_entity.pdbx_description
1 polymer ?
#
loop_
_entity_poly.entity_id
_entity_poly.type
_entity_poly.pdbx_seq_one_letter_code
_entity_poly.pdbx_strand_id
1 'polypeptide(L)'
;MAEPRGIGDHGAIGNLETIALVDTKGSVDYLCWPCLDSPSVFAGLLDTDKGGEFSITPDMPGGRIVQMYLPDTNILLTRWMSDAASIDLVDLMPVDVDGGDVSSRLIRRLTCTRGEATLRIRCAPRFDYGRQGYAASAETRDGVSRGQFDHGAGLGLTLYADG
;
A
#
# COMPACT_ATOMS: atom_id res chain seq x y z
N MET A 1 14.87 -9.75 -13.57
CA MET A 1 14.78 -8.35 -13.10
C MET A 1 13.34 -7.93 -13.24
N ALA A 2 12.76 -7.32 -12.20
CA ALA A 2 11.47 -6.65 -12.33
C ALA A 2 11.62 -5.43 -13.25
N GLU A 3 10.61 -5.16 -14.06
CA GLU A 3 10.64 -3.99 -14.95
C GLU A 3 10.47 -2.69 -14.14
N PRO A 4 11.25 -1.63 -14.45
CA PRO A 4 11.11 -0.35 -13.80
C PRO A 4 9.72 0.24 -14.09
N ARG A 5 9.05 0.71 -13.04
CA ARG A 5 7.74 1.36 -13.13
C ARG A 5 7.92 2.82 -13.48
N GLY A 6 7.19 3.32 -14.47
CA GLY A 6 7.27 4.73 -14.85
C GLY A 6 6.67 5.61 -13.76
N ILE A 7 7.29 6.75 -13.46
CA ILE A 7 6.72 7.68 -12.47
C ILE A 7 5.30 8.15 -12.85
N GLY A 8 4.99 8.19 -14.15
CA GLY A 8 3.65 8.52 -14.66
C GLY A 8 2.56 7.47 -14.36
N ASP A 9 2.96 6.28 -13.90
CA ASP A 9 2.03 5.21 -13.52
C ASP A 9 1.63 5.27 -12.03
N HIS A 10 1.99 6.35 -11.31
CA HIS A 10 1.77 6.48 -9.88
C HIS A 10 0.75 7.57 -9.54
N GLY A 11 -0.16 7.25 -8.62
CA GLY A 11 -0.91 8.23 -7.85
C GLY A 11 -0.18 8.54 -6.54
N ALA A 12 -0.21 9.80 -6.12
CA ALA A 12 0.27 10.25 -4.81
C ALA A 12 -0.87 10.42 -3.80
N ILE A 13 -0.71 9.86 -2.61
CA ILE A 13 -1.62 10.04 -1.47
C ILE A 13 -0.85 10.51 -0.24
N GLY A 14 -1.45 11.35 0.59
CA GLY A 14 -0.79 11.92 1.77
C GLY A 14 -1.77 12.43 2.81
N ASN A 15 -1.28 12.62 4.04
CA ASN A 15 -2.06 13.11 5.19
C ASN A 15 -1.48 14.38 5.82
N LEU A 16 -0.78 15.20 5.03
CA LEU A 16 -0.04 16.39 5.48
C LEU A 16 1.24 16.10 6.28
N GLU A 17 1.43 14.88 6.79
CA GLU A 17 2.66 14.47 7.48
C GLU A 17 3.61 13.71 6.56
N THR A 18 3.08 12.80 5.73
CA THR A 18 3.84 12.01 4.76
C THR A 18 3.11 11.83 3.43
N ILE A 19 3.78 11.18 2.48
CA ILE A 19 3.28 10.87 1.14
C ILE A 19 3.67 9.43 0.74
N ALA A 20 2.71 8.70 0.17
CA ALA A 20 2.95 7.44 -0.52
C ALA A 20 2.74 7.61 -2.03
N LEU A 21 3.55 6.91 -2.82
CA LEU A 21 3.31 6.72 -4.24
C LEU A 21 2.75 5.32 -4.47
N VAL A 22 1.67 5.23 -5.24
CA VAL A 22 0.93 4.00 -5.52
C VAL A 22 0.86 3.76 -7.01
N ASP A 23 1.47 2.68 -7.49
CA ASP A 23 1.47 2.32 -8.89
C ASP A 23 0.12 1.73 -9.35
N THR A 24 -0.12 1.70 -10.66
CA THR A 24 -1.31 1.08 -11.27
C THR A 24 -1.43 -0.45 -11.07
N LYS A 25 -0.38 -1.12 -10.57
CA LYS A 25 -0.38 -2.56 -10.24
C LYS A 25 -0.72 -2.81 -8.76
N GLY A 26 -1.02 -1.75 -8.00
CA GLY A 26 -1.42 -1.82 -6.61
C GLY A 26 -0.25 -1.91 -5.64
N SER A 27 0.92 -1.39 -6.01
CA SER A 27 2.11 -1.33 -5.15
C SER A 27 2.33 0.07 -4.59
N VAL A 28 2.55 0.15 -3.28
CA VAL A 28 3.15 1.31 -2.63
C VAL A 28 4.65 1.04 -2.56
N ASP A 29 5.41 1.66 -3.45
CA ASP A 29 6.86 1.44 -3.57
C ASP A 29 7.71 2.67 -3.25
N TYR A 30 7.07 3.75 -2.78
CA TYR A 30 7.75 4.86 -2.15
C TYR A 30 6.94 5.37 -0.96
N LEU A 31 7.57 5.41 0.22
CA LEU A 31 7.00 5.94 1.45
C LEU A 31 8.09 6.23 2.47
N CYS A 32 8.10 7.45 3.01
CA CYS A 32 8.82 7.82 4.23
C CYS A 32 7.89 7.69 5.43
N TRP A 33 8.41 7.29 6.59
CA TRP A 33 7.56 7.03 7.75
C TRP A 33 8.22 7.40 9.09
N PRO A 34 7.50 8.10 10.00
CA PRO A 34 6.10 8.51 9.90
C PRO A 34 5.85 9.81 9.12
N CYS A 35 6.88 10.65 8.92
CA CYS A 35 6.76 11.94 8.22
C CYS A 35 7.63 11.98 6.96
N LEU A 36 7.42 13.00 6.12
CA LEU A 36 8.03 13.13 4.80
C LEU A 36 9.57 13.16 4.83
N ASP A 37 10.15 13.75 5.87
CA ASP A 37 11.61 13.87 6.09
C ASP A 37 12.20 12.68 6.87
N SER A 38 11.36 11.71 7.28
CA SER A 38 11.83 10.47 7.89
C SER A 38 12.54 9.56 6.88
N PRO A 39 13.35 8.60 7.36
CA PRO A 39 13.87 7.54 6.50
C PRO A 39 12.77 6.79 5.75
N SER A 40 13.09 6.38 4.52
CA SER A 40 12.18 5.57 3.71
C SER A 40 11.93 4.21 4.36
N VAL A 41 10.68 3.75 4.35
CA VAL A 41 10.31 2.35 4.61
C VAL A 41 10.06 1.58 3.31
N PHE A 42 9.72 2.29 2.23
CA PHE A 42 9.66 1.76 0.87
C PHE A 42 10.41 2.73 -0.08
N ALA A 43 11.21 2.17 -0.98
CA ALA A 43 12.00 2.87 -1.98
C ALA A 43 12.16 2.05 -3.28
N GLY A 44 11.22 1.14 -3.56
CA GLY A 44 11.17 0.30 -4.76
C GLY A 44 11.14 1.09 -6.07
N LEU A 45 10.63 2.33 -6.04
CA LEU A 45 10.72 3.28 -7.15
C LEU A 45 12.18 3.60 -7.54
N LEU A 46 13.08 3.68 -6.54
CA LEU A 46 14.50 3.99 -6.74
C LEU A 46 15.35 2.74 -6.98
N ASP A 47 15.01 1.63 -6.32
CA ASP A 47 15.67 0.34 -6.47
C ASP A 47 14.63 -0.77 -6.28
N THR A 48 14.19 -1.37 -7.39
CA THR A 48 13.12 -2.38 -7.39
C THR A 48 13.48 -3.66 -6.65
N ASP A 49 14.77 -3.98 -6.52
CA ASP A 49 15.23 -5.20 -5.86
C ASP A 49 15.42 -4.98 -4.34
N LYS A 50 15.93 -3.82 -3.93
CA LYS A 50 16.32 -3.54 -2.54
C LYS A 50 15.38 -2.62 -1.79
N GLY A 51 14.64 -1.77 -2.50
CA GLY A 51 13.87 -0.67 -1.92
C GLY A 51 12.63 -1.10 -1.13
N GLY A 52 12.14 -2.32 -1.34
CA GLY A 52 10.94 -2.80 -0.66
C GLY A 52 9.67 -2.14 -1.19
N GLU A 53 8.54 -2.72 -0.81
CA GLU A 53 7.21 -2.24 -1.22
C GLU A 53 6.12 -2.88 -0.36
N PHE A 54 4.91 -2.32 -0.44
CA PHE A 54 3.69 -2.98 -0.04
C PHE A 54 2.76 -3.11 -1.26
N SER A 55 2.54 -4.33 -1.75
CA SER A 55 1.69 -4.61 -2.92
C SER A 55 0.46 -5.44 -2.55
N ILE A 56 -0.66 -5.07 -3.17
CA ILE A 56 -1.91 -5.83 -3.23
C ILE A 56 -2.29 -5.90 -4.70
N THR A 57 -2.07 -7.06 -5.31
CA THR A 57 -2.21 -7.23 -6.76
C THR A 57 -3.11 -8.42 -7.08
N PRO A 58 -4.16 -8.23 -7.90
CA PRO A 58 -4.96 -9.35 -8.36
C PRO A 58 -4.28 -10.15 -9.47
N ASP A 59 -4.50 -11.46 -9.48
CA ASP A 59 -4.07 -12.35 -10.57
C ASP A 59 -5.03 -12.24 -11.76
N MET A 60 -4.92 -11.13 -12.49
CA MET A 60 -5.78 -10.78 -13.62
C MET A 60 -4.93 -10.34 -14.82
N PRO A 61 -4.19 -11.26 -15.47
CA PRO A 61 -3.34 -10.92 -16.61
C PRO A 61 -4.15 -10.35 -17.76
N GLY A 62 -3.68 -9.25 -18.35
CA GLY A 62 -4.35 -8.58 -19.47
C GLY A 62 -5.65 -7.84 -19.10
N GLY A 63 -6.00 -7.77 -17.81
CA GLY A 63 -7.14 -6.97 -17.35
C GLY A 63 -6.96 -5.48 -17.63
N ARG A 64 -8.05 -4.79 -17.95
CA ARG A 64 -8.05 -3.34 -18.08
C ARG A 64 -7.83 -2.71 -16.71
N ILE A 65 -6.91 -1.75 -16.63
CA ILE A 65 -6.60 -1.00 -15.43
C ILE A 65 -7.10 0.44 -15.59
N VAL A 66 -7.77 0.96 -14.57
CA VAL A 66 -8.12 2.38 -14.46
C VAL A 66 -7.69 2.86 -13.09
N GLN A 67 -6.89 3.91 -13.05
CA GLN A 67 -6.52 4.59 -11.81
C GLN A 67 -7.04 6.02 -11.87
N MET A 68 -7.71 6.46 -10.81
CA MET A 68 -8.25 7.82 -10.71
C MET A 68 -8.40 8.24 -9.25
N TYR A 69 -8.33 9.54 -9.01
CA TYR A 69 -8.76 10.10 -7.73
C TYR A 69 -10.27 10.18 -7.67
N LEU A 70 -10.84 9.89 -6.50
CA LEU A 70 -12.25 10.19 -6.28
C LEU A 70 -12.46 11.71 -6.23
N PRO A 71 -13.55 12.24 -6.83
CA PRO A 71 -13.77 13.67 -6.94
C PRO A 71 -13.64 14.39 -5.61
N ASP A 72 -12.95 15.54 -5.62
CA ASP A 72 -12.75 16.42 -4.46
C ASP A 72 -12.07 15.75 -3.24
N THR A 73 -11.28 14.69 -3.47
CA THR A 73 -10.54 14.00 -2.40
C THR A 73 -9.12 13.63 -2.82
N ASN A 74 -8.26 13.30 -1.84
CA ASN A 74 -6.98 12.63 -2.07
C ASN A 74 -7.09 11.09 -1.91
N ILE A 75 -8.26 10.53 -2.21
CA ILE A 75 -8.49 9.08 -2.20
C ILE A 75 -8.22 8.54 -3.60
N LEU A 76 -7.31 7.58 -3.71
CA LEU A 76 -6.94 6.96 -4.97
C LEU A 76 -7.71 5.65 -5.15
N LEU A 77 -8.36 5.49 -6.30
CA LEU A 77 -8.99 4.24 -6.72
C LEU A 77 -8.20 3.64 -7.87
N THR A 78 -7.71 2.42 -7.69
CA THR A 78 -7.18 1.56 -8.76
C THR A 78 -8.16 0.42 -9.01
N ARG A 79 -8.69 0.31 -10.23
CA ARG A 79 -9.65 -0.71 -10.64
C ARG A 79 -9.05 -1.63 -11.70
N TRP A 80 -9.11 -2.94 -11.46
CA TRP A 80 -8.80 -3.98 -12.46
C TRP A 80 -10.08 -4.64 -12.94
N MET A 81 -10.23 -4.81 -14.25
CA MET A 81 -11.41 -5.42 -14.88
C MET A 81 -11.00 -6.47 -15.89
N SER A 82 -11.61 -7.65 -15.82
CA SER A 82 -11.55 -8.70 -16.82
C SER A 82 -12.93 -9.33 -17.02
N ASP A 83 -13.04 -10.26 -17.94
CA ASP A 83 -14.27 -11.04 -18.12
C ASP A 83 -14.61 -11.87 -16.88
N ALA A 84 -13.62 -12.26 -16.08
CA ALA A 84 -13.82 -13.06 -14.87
C ALA A 84 -14.21 -12.22 -13.64
N ALA A 85 -13.57 -11.07 -13.43
CA ALA A 85 -13.74 -10.29 -12.21
C ALA A 85 -13.56 -8.77 -12.39
N SER A 86 -14.02 -8.00 -11.40
CA SER A 86 -13.75 -6.57 -11.27
C SER A 86 -13.39 -6.24 -9.83
N ILE A 87 -12.25 -5.60 -9.61
CA ILE A 87 -11.68 -5.37 -8.28
C ILE A 87 -11.29 -3.91 -8.14
N ASP A 88 -11.67 -3.32 -7.02
CA ASP A 88 -11.30 -1.98 -6.60
C ASP A 88 -10.27 -2.08 -5.47
N LEU A 89 -9.17 -1.37 -5.60
CA LEU A 89 -8.27 -1.03 -4.51
C LEU A 89 -8.36 0.47 -4.27
N VAL A 90 -8.77 0.82 -3.05
CA VAL A 90 -8.84 2.20 -2.58
C VAL A 90 -7.69 2.44 -1.62
N ASP A 91 -6.82 3.39 -1.95
CA ASP A 91 -5.70 3.82 -1.13
C ASP A 91 -5.93 5.25 -0.63
N LEU A 92 -5.77 5.46 0.69
CA LEU A 92 -5.92 6.76 1.31
C LEU A 92 -5.10 6.87 2.59
N MET A 93 -4.78 8.11 2.98
CA MET A 93 -4.21 8.42 4.29
C MET A 93 -5.15 9.38 5.01
N PRO A 94 -5.74 9.00 6.16
CA PRO A 94 -6.59 9.89 6.93
C PRO A 94 -5.78 11.07 7.48
N VAL A 95 -6.37 12.26 7.44
CA VAL A 95 -5.87 13.44 8.16
C VAL A 95 -6.51 13.45 9.54
N ASP A 96 -5.72 13.62 10.59
CA ASP A 96 -6.28 13.88 11.92
C ASP A 96 -6.68 15.35 12.03
N VAL A 97 -7.95 15.60 12.34
CA VAL A 97 -8.55 16.94 12.37
C VAL A 97 -8.74 17.47 13.79
N ASP A 98 -8.64 16.60 14.81
CA ASP A 98 -8.98 16.95 16.20
C ASP A 98 -7.75 17.17 17.10
N GLY A 99 -6.54 17.19 16.52
CA GLY A 99 -5.30 17.45 17.25
C GLY A 99 -4.94 16.38 18.28
N GLY A 100 -5.51 15.19 18.14
CA GLY A 100 -5.06 14.01 18.88
C GLY A 100 -3.69 13.56 18.39
N ASP A 101 -2.92 12.92 19.27
CA ASP A 101 -1.66 12.27 18.91
C ASP A 101 -1.95 10.93 18.23
N VAL A 102 -2.68 10.95 17.11
CA VAL A 102 -3.01 9.75 16.34
C VAL A 102 -1.93 9.53 15.31
N SER A 103 -1.23 8.40 15.43
CA SER A 103 -0.20 8.00 14.48
C SER A 103 -0.73 7.98 13.04
N SER A 104 0.08 8.51 12.11
CA SER A 104 -0.08 8.40 10.66
C SER A 104 -0.55 7.01 10.24
N ARG A 105 -1.44 6.91 9.23
CA ARG A 105 -1.96 5.63 8.71
C ARG A 105 -2.07 5.63 7.20
N LEU A 106 -1.62 4.53 6.58
CA LEU A 106 -1.98 4.17 5.22
C LEU A 106 -3.11 3.13 5.28
N ILE A 107 -4.26 3.47 4.70
CA ILE A 107 -5.40 2.56 4.57
C ILE A 107 -5.50 2.11 3.13
N ARG A 108 -5.55 0.80 2.93
CA ARG A 108 -5.72 0.15 1.64
C ARG A 108 -6.89 -0.81 1.71
N ARG A 109 -7.99 -0.51 1.01
CA ARG A 109 -9.22 -1.31 1.04
C ARG A 109 -9.45 -1.93 -0.32
N LEU A 110 -9.55 -3.26 -0.35
CA LEU A 110 -9.84 -4.00 -1.55
C LEU A 110 -11.29 -4.49 -1.55
N THR A 111 -11.96 -4.41 -2.70
CA THR A 111 -13.34 -4.87 -2.88
C THR A 111 -13.48 -5.58 -4.22
N CYS A 112 -13.90 -6.83 -4.20
CA CYS A 112 -14.33 -7.52 -5.42
C CYS A 112 -15.77 -7.09 -5.76
N THR A 113 -15.94 -6.30 -6.81
CA THR A 113 -17.23 -5.75 -7.23
C THR A 113 -18.02 -6.71 -8.14
N ARG A 114 -17.33 -7.68 -8.74
CA ARG A 114 -17.92 -8.73 -9.59
C ARG A 114 -16.98 -9.92 -9.66
N GLY A 115 -17.54 -11.12 -9.60
CA GLY A 115 -16.81 -12.38 -9.81
C GLY A 115 -15.89 -12.74 -8.64
N GLU A 116 -14.89 -13.55 -8.92
CA GLU A 116 -13.91 -14.03 -7.95
C GLU A 116 -12.50 -13.88 -8.53
N ALA A 117 -11.54 -13.56 -7.67
CA ALA A 117 -10.16 -13.41 -8.08
C ALA A 117 -9.19 -13.77 -6.96
N THR A 118 -8.06 -14.34 -7.34
CA THR A 118 -6.94 -14.58 -6.44
C THR A 118 -6.13 -13.30 -6.28
N LEU A 119 -5.78 -12.98 -5.04
CA LEU A 119 -4.96 -11.82 -4.70
C LEU A 119 -3.60 -12.25 -4.20
N ARG A 120 -2.58 -11.48 -4.56
CA ARG A 120 -1.25 -11.56 -3.96
C ARG A 120 -1.02 -10.32 -3.11
N ILE A 121 -0.78 -10.54 -1.82
CA ILE A 121 -0.40 -9.50 -0.87
C ILE A 121 1.06 -9.71 -0.47
N ARG A 122 1.88 -8.67 -0.59
CA ARG A 122 3.28 -8.70 -0.18
C ARG A 122 3.62 -7.40 0.53
N CYS A 123 4.07 -7.48 1.78
CA CYS A 123 4.64 -6.34 2.49
C CYS A 123 6.10 -6.63 2.84
N ALA A 124 7.01 -5.83 2.32
CA ALA A 124 8.45 -6.01 2.47
C ALA A 124 9.12 -4.66 2.81
N PRO A 125 8.94 -4.14 4.05
CA PRO A 125 9.52 -2.87 4.46
C PRO A 125 11.06 -2.93 4.53
N ARG A 126 11.69 -1.76 4.40
CA ARG A 126 13.13 -1.55 4.41
C ARG A 126 13.46 -0.33 5.26
N PHE A 127 13.51 -0.55 6.57
CA PHE A 127 13.69 0.53 7.53
C PHE A 127 15.09 1.17 7.47
N ASP A 128 15.14 2.46 7.83
CA ASP A 128 16.36 3.27 7.84
C ASP A 128 17.12 3.17 6.50
N TYR A 129 16.41 3.39 5.39
CA TYR A 129 16.94 3.25 4.03
C TYR A 129 17.46 1.83 3.72
N GLY A 130 16.84 0.82 4.32
CA GLY A 130 17.24 -0.58 4.21
C GLY A 130 18.48 -0.97 5.04
N ARG A 131 18.98 -0.09 5.92
CA ARG A 131 20.15 -0.37 6.76
C ARG A 131 19.83 -1.21 7.99
N GLN A 132 18.57 -1.24 8.42
CA GLN A 132 18.16 -1.93 9.64
C GLN A 132 17.25 -3.13 9.35
N GLY A 133 17.53 -4.24 10.03
CA GLY A 133 16.66 -5.40 10.07
C GLY A 133 15.41 -5.15 10.94
N TYR A 134 14.49 -6.09 10.88
CA TYR A 134 13.26 -6.11 11.66
C TYR A 134 12.89 -7.56 12.00
N ALA A 135 12.20 -7.76 13.11
CA ALA A 135 11.45 -8.99 13.32
C ALA A 135 10.03 -8.81 12.75
N ALA A 136 9.45 -9.87 12.20
CA ALA A 136 8.08 -9.86 11.70
C ALA A 136 7.29 -10.96 12.41
N SER A 137 6.09 -10.61 12.86
CA SER A 137 5.12 -11.56 13.39
C SER A 137 3.80 -11.42 12.65
N ALA A 138 3.03 -12.50 12.58
CA ALA A 138 1.68 -12.46 12.04
C ALA A 138 0.77 -13.34 12.88
N GLU A 139 -0.46 -12.86 13.10
CA GLU A 139 -1.51 -13.59 13.78
C GLU A 139 -2.80 -13.51 12.95
N THR A 140 -3.59 -14.57 12.96
CA THR A 140 -4.93 -14.58 12.36
C THR A 140 -5.94 -14.98 13.41
N ARG A 141 -6.97 -14.16 13.59
CA ARG A 141 -8.05 -14.38 14.56
C ARG A 141 -9.36 -13.84 14.01
N ASP A 142 -10.41 -14.66 14.08
CA ASP A 142 -11.78 -14.28 13.70
C ASP A 142 -11.87 -13.64 12.29
N GLY A 143 -11.10 -14.18 11.32
CA GLY A 143 -11.04 -13.67 9.94
C GLY A 143 -10.13 -12.46 9.73
N VAL A 144 -9.56 -11.89 10.79
CA VAL A 144 -8.63 -10.76 10.73
C VAL A 144 -7.19 -11.27 10.82
N SER A 145 -6.33 -10.83 9.90
CA SER A 145 -4.89 -11.11 9.93
C SER A 145 -4.11 -9.86 10.31
N ARG A 146 -3.29 -9.91 11.35
CA ARG A 146 -2.43 -8.79 11.75
C ARG A 146 -0.98 -9.16 11.53
N GLY A 147 -0.20 -8.26 10.92
CA GLY A 147 1.23 -8.42 10.70
C GLY A 147 2.00 -7.29 11.37
N GLN A 148 2.88 -7.59 12.32
CA GLN A 148 3.67 -6.56 12.98
C GLN A 148 5.13 -6.63 12.55
N PHE A 149 5.73 -5.47 12.29
CA PHE A 149 7.15 -5.34 12.02
C PHE A 149 7.79 -4.59 13.20
N ASP A 150 8.54 -5.33 14.01
CA ASP A 150 9.22 -4.75 15.17
C ASP A 150 10.51 -4.09 14.73
N HIS A 151 10.44 -2.77 14.67
CA HIS A 151 11.53 -1.86 14.37
C HIS A 151 11.25 -0.56 15.14
N GLY A 152 12.26 0.05 15.76
CA GLY A 152 12.12 1.15 16.74
C GLY A 152 11.35 2.41 16.31
N ALA A 153 10.84 2.45 15.07
CA ALA A 153 9.97 3.48 14.50
C ALA A 153 8.46 3.17 14.57
N GLY A 154 8.04 1.98 15.02
CA GLY A 154 6.62 1.66 15.26
C GLY A 154 5.75 1.55 14.00
N LEU A 155 6.12 0.70 13.03
CA LEU A 155 5.27 0.39 11.87
C LEU A 155 4.47 -0.90 12.10
N GLY A 156 3.16 -0.77 12.35
CA GLY A 156 2.24 -1.90 12.40
C GLY A 156 1.44 -2.03 11.11
N LEU A 157 1.27 -3.25 10.60
CA LEU A 157 0.36 -3.55 9.49
C LEU A 157 -0.83 -4.36 10.01
N THR A 158 -2.04 -3.90 9.75
CA THR A 158 -3.24 -4.69 10.04
C THR A 158 -4.00 -4.96 8.76
N LEU A 159 -4.23 -6.23 8.45
CA LEU A 159 -5.03 -6.68 7.32
C LEU A 159 -6.40 -7.13 7.82
N TYR A 160 -7.42 -6.36 7.47
CA TYR A 160 -8.80 -6.79 7.65
C TYR A 160 -9.26 -7.47 6.37
N ALA A 161 -9.77 -8.70 6.48
CA ALA A 161 -10.48 -9.36 5.41
C ALA A 161 -11.92 -9.55 5.87
N ASP A 162 -12.86 -8.87 5.21
CA ASP A 162 -14.28 -9.20 5.35
C ASP A 162 -14.54 -10.44 4.48
N GLY A 163 -15.07 -11.49 5.09
CA GLY A 163 -15.38 -12.77 4.45
C GLY A 163 -16.62 -12.75 3.58
#